data_AF-A0A8T8S8P4-F1
#
_entry.id   AF-A0A8T8S8P4-F1
#
_cell.length_a   1.000
_cell.length_b   1.000
_cell.length_c   1.000
_cell.angle_alpha   90.00
_cell.angle_beta   90.00
_cell.angle_gamma   90.00
#
_symmetry.space_group_name_H-M   'P 1'
#
loop_
_entity.id
_entity.type
_entity.pdbx_description
1 polymer ?
#
loop_
_entity_poly.entity_id
_entity_poly.type
_entity_poly.pdbx_seq_one_letter_code
_entity_poly.pdbx_strand_id
1 'polypeptide(L)'
;MQHPPAQRGAIGQALESPSGGTENRPPEPTARAARPAGIPVPRSDQPPTAGLCHQRSWSPVAGRTRNSAVTASPRFQEEYSAKIPALALLANLGFTYLSPSQALEMRGSKERVVLTPVLRAELAKRRFHSAGVEHRLSEAALNKLVAEIGQPALNEGLQLANQRFSEQLLYGIGVSDFVAGNKVNPTIALIDWTDLDNNSFHFTEELGVGCASGIGQRIPDIVLYVNGLPLAVIEAKRPDASYGKELIKQGISQMLRNQRADEIPQLFAFSQLLLVIDGSSGRYGTIGTTEKFWAAWREEEIGEVAFAELKNRPLDAE
;
A
#
# COMPACT_ATOMS: atom_id res chain seq x y z
N MET A 1 12.90 27.81 -57.97
CA MET A 1 11.75 28.58 -57.44
C MET A 1 11.91 28.60 -55.93
N GLN A 2 12.63 29.58 -55.40
CA GLN A 2 12.07 30.74 -54.69
C GLN A 2 11.34 30.37 -53.40
N HIS A 3 12.05 30.52 -52.28
CA HIS A 3 11.47 30.74 -50.94
C HIS A 3 10.64 32.03 -50.92
N PRO A 4 9.68 32.11 -49.98
CA PRO A 4 9.49 33.33 -49.22
C PRO A 4 9.54 33.13 -47.69
N PRO A 5 9.71 34.21 -46.90
CA PRO A 5 10.34 34.17 -45.58
C PRO A 5 9.37 34.32 -44.39
N ALA A 6 9.98 34.20 -43.20
CA ALA A 6 9.44 34.32 -41.85
C ALA A 6 8.73 35.64 -41.52
N GLN A 7 7.82 35.59 -40.53
CA GLN A 7 7.49 36.74 -39.68
C GLN A 7 7.64 36.39 -38.20
N ARG A 8 8.48 37.20 -37.53
CA ARG A 8 8.67 37.31 -36.09
C ARG A 8 7.57 38.21 -35.52
N GLY A 9 7.03 37.85 -34.36
CA GLY A 9 6.29 38.75 -33.48
C GLY A 9 6.89 38.69 -32.09
N ALA A 10 7.62 39.75 -31.72
CA ALA A 10 8.15 39.98 -30.38
C ALA A 10 7.30 41.07 -29.69
N ILE A 11 6.86 40.79 -28.47
CA ILE A 11 6.31 41.72 -27.48
C ILE A 11 6.79 41.13 -26.15
N GLY A 12 7.46 41.78 -25.20
CA GLY A 12 7.86 43.15 -24.96
C GLY A 12 8.23 43.15 -23.48
N GLN A 13 9.51 43.33 -23.14
CA GLN A 13 9.98 43.51 -21.77
C GLN A 13 9.60 44.93 -21.30
N ALA A 14 9.13 45.05 -20.06
CA ALA A 14 9.18 46.30 -19.31
C ALA A 14 9.72 46.00 -17.90
N LEU A 15 10.95 46.43 -17.68
CA LEU A 15 11.55 46.69 -16.37
C LEU A 15 11.02 48.04 -15.87
N GLU A 16 10.65 48.14 -14.60
CA GLU A 16 10.98 49.30 -13.74
C GLU A 16 10.61 49.02 -12.27
N SER A 17 11.65 49.02 -11.44
CA SER A 17 11.69 49.41 -10.01
C SER A 17 12.47 50.76 -9.98
N PRO A 18 12.51 51.61 -8.91
CA PRO A 18 12.43 51.23 -7.48
C PRO A 18 11.88 52.30 -6.50
N SER A 19 12.09 52.03 -5.20
CA SER A 19 11.98 52.89 -4.00
C SER A 19 10.56 53.04 -3.43
N GLY A 20 10.31 52.99 -2.12
CA GLY A 20 11.12 52.96 -0.90
C GLY A 20 10.21 53.48 0.21
N GLY A 21 10.12 52.80 1.36
CA GLY A 21 9.21 53.24 2.43
C GLY A 21 9.11 52.24 3.57
N THR A 22 9.90 52.49 4.60
CA THR A 22 9.94 51.86 5.92
C THR A 22 8.65 52.09 6.72
N GLU A 23 8.18 51.11 7.50
CA GLU A 23 7.72 51.35 8.89
C GLU A 23 7.47 50.07 9.72
N ASN A 24 8.22 49.99 10.82
CA ASN A 24 7.84 49.60 12.20
C ASN A 24 7.12 48.27 12.51
N ARG A 25 7.90 47.33 13.06
CA ARG A 25 7.53 46.41 14.16
C ARG A 25 7.75 47.13 15.50
N PRO A 26 7.06 46.84 16.63
CA PRO A 26 7.28 45.61 17.43
C PRO A 26 6.05 45.22 18.33
N PRO A 27 6.16 44.40 19.42
CA PRO A 27 6.92 43.16 19.67
C PRO A 27 6.02 41.97 20.11
N GLU A 28 6.63 40.77 20.19
CA GLU A 28 6.11 39.57 20.87
C GLU A 28 6.03 39.74 22.40
N PRO A 29 5.10 39.05 23.09
CA PRO A 29 5.16 38.88 24.53
C PRO A 29 5.84 37.55 24.92
N THR A 30 7.03 37.66 25.53
CA THR A 30 7.57 36.64 26.46
C THR A 30 7.05 36.91 27.87
N ALA A 31 6.44 35.91 28.53
CA ALA A 31 6.43 35.86 30.00
C ALA A 31 6.19 34.43 30.52
N ARG A 32 7.20 33.95 31.25
CA ARG A 32 7.21 32.78 32.11
C ARG A 32 6.62 33.18 33.47
N ALA A 33 5.66 32.43 34.01
CA ALA A 33 5.25 32.55 35.40
C ALA A 33 5.18 31.14 36.03
N ALA A 34 5.75 31.03 37.22
CA ALA A 34 5.90 29.82 37.99
C ALA A 34 5.11 29.92 39.31
N ARG A 35 4.89 28.74 39.92
CA ARG A 35 4.53 28.39 41.33
C ARG A 35 3.04 28.13 41.61
N PRO A 36 2.69 27.34 42.67
CA PRO A 36 3.53 26.73 43.71
C PRO A 36 3.33 25.22 43.95
N ALA A 37 4.27 24.64 44.70
CA ALA A 37 4.18 23.35 45.38
C ALA A 37 3.36 23.46 46.69
N GLY A 38 2.67 22.38 47.07
CA GLY A 38 1.93 22.23 48.33
C GLY A 38 1.42 20.81 48.56
N ILE A 39 2.20 20.05 49.34
CA ILE A 39 2.16 18.64 49.80
C ILE A 39 1.14 18.48 50.98
N PRO A 40 0.86 17.30 51.63
CA PRO A 40 0.68 15.86 51.27
C PRO A 40 -0.71 15.33 51.75
N VAL A 41 -1.05 14.02 51.61
CA VAL A 41 -1.32 13.00 52.70
C VAL A 41 -1.43 11.57 52.07
N PRO A 42 -1.53 10.43 52.80
CA PRO A 42 -0.46 9.48 53.11
C PRO A 42 -0.56 8.09 52.43
N ARG A 43 0.49 7.30 52.65
CA ARG A 43 0.77 5.92 52.18
C ARG A 43 -0.19 4.85 52.72
N SER A 44 -0.31 3.75 51.97
CA SER A 44 -0.37 2.41 52.54
C SER A 44 0.29 1.39 51.61
N ASP A 45 1.46 0.91 51.99
CA ASP A 45 2.10 -0.31 51.50
C ASP A 45 1.38 -1.53 52.11
N GLN A 46 0.89 -2.46 51.28
CA GLN A 46 0.87 -3.90 51.59
C GLN A 46 0.91 -4.74 50.30
N PRO A 47 1.73 -5.81 50.25
CA PRO A 47 1.82 -6.71 49.10
C PRO A 47 0.73 -7.79 49.13
N PRO A 48 0.28 -8.33 47.98
CA PRO A 48 -0.61 -9.48 47.99
C PRO A 48 0.17 -10.76 48.33
N THR A 49 -0.40 -11.50 49.27
CA THR A 49 0.01 -12.80 49.80
C THR A 49 -0.17 -13.93 48.78
N ALA A 50 0.77 -14.88 48.80
CA ALA A 50 0.69 -16.15 48.09
C ALA A 50 -0.43 -17.04 48.66
N GLY A 51 -1.39 -17.41 47.80
CA GLY A 51 -2.45 -18.37 48.10
C GLY A 51 -2.15 -19.74 47.50
N LEU A 52 -2.21 -20.75 48.36
CA LEU A 52 -1.80 -22.13 48.16
C LEU A 52 -2.48 -22.86 46.99
N CYS A 53 -1.64 -23.47 46.16
CA CYS A 53 -1.97 -24.58 45.27
C CYS A 53 -2.37 -25.82 46.09
N HIS A 54 -3.64 -26.22 46.05
CA HIS A 54 -4.08 -27.52 46.54
C HIS A 54 -3.95 -28.56 45.44
N GLN A 55 -3.00 -29.47 45.64
CA GLN A 55 -2.94 -30.76 44.98
C GLN A 55 -4.22 -31.54 45.28
N ARG A 56 -4.91 -32.03 44.25
CA ARG A 56 -5.82 -33.17 44.37
C ARG A 56 -5.37 -34.28 43.42
N SER A 57 -5.17 -35.41 44.06
CA SER A 57 -4.77 -36.72 43.55
C SER A 57 -5.65 -37.22 42.41
N TRP A 58 -4.99 -37.83 41.42
CA TRP A 58 -5.59 -38.69 40.42
C TRP A 58 -5.67 -40.13 40.94
N SER A 59 -6.81 -40.79 40.74
CA SER A 59 -6.91 -42.24 40.56
C SER A 59 -7.99 -42.55 39.51
N PRO A 60 -7.80 -43.56 38.65
CA PRO A 60 -8.50 -43.67 37.37
C PRO A 60 -9.78 -44.51 37.46
N VAL A 61 -10.79 -44.15 36.67
CA VAL A 61 -11.87 -45.07 36.30
C VAL A 61 -11.93 -45.16 34.79
N ALA A 62 -11.73 -46.38 34.31
CA ALA A 62 -11.75 -46.76 32.91
C ALA A 62 -13.18 -46.77 32.33
N GLY A 63 -13.28 -46.45 31.03
CA GLY A 63 -14.27 -47.07 30.16
C GLY A 63 -15.42 -46.19 29.68
N ARG A 64 -15.21 -45.47 28.57
CA ARG A 64 -15.92 -45.71 27.29
C ARG A 64 -15.39 -44.78 26.21
N THR A 65 -14.70 -45.35 25.24
CA THR A 65 -14.33 -44.69 23.98
C THR A 65 -15.59 -44.42 23.16
N ARG A 66 -16.01 -43.16 23.10
CA ARG A 66 -16.77 -42.65 21.96
C ARG A 66 -15.79 -41.85 21.11
N ASN A 67 -15.31 -42.48 20.04
CA ASN A 67 -14.72 -41.77 18.91
C ASN A 67 -15.82 -40.96 18.23
N SER A 68 -16.13 -39.78 18.77
CA SER A 68 -16.65 -38.69 17.95
C SER A 68 -15.44 -37.98 17.37
N ALA A 69 -14.95 -38.51 16.25
CA ALA A 69 -14.15 -37.71 15.34
C ALA A 69 -15.05 -36.54 14.92
N VAL A 70 -14.87 -35.39 15.56
CA VAL A 70 -15.32 -34.13 15.01
C VAL A 70 -14.42 -33.92 13.80
N THR A 71 -14.83 -34.48 12.66
CA THR A 71 -14.39 -33.97 11.37
C THR A 71 -14.89 -32.54 11.34
N ALA A 72 -14.00 -31.59 11.64
CA ALA A 72 -14.20 -30.22 11.24
C ALA A 72 -14.36 -30.27 9.72
N SER A 73 -15.61 -30.33 9.26
CA SER A 73 -15.93 -30.12 7.87
C SER A 73 -15.33 -28.76 7.53
N PRO A 74 -14.48 -28.64 6.52
CA PRO A 74 -13.97 -27.33 6.15
C PRO A 74 -15.19 -26.46 5.89
N ARG A 75 -15.20 -25.23 6.41
CA ARG A 75 -16.31 -24.29 6.27
C ARG A 75 -16.37 -23.76 4.82
N PHE A 76 -16.58 -24.67 3.87
CA PHE A 76 -16.70 -24.43 2.43
C PHE A 76 -17.87 -23.49 2.05
N GLN A 77 -18.71 -23.09 3.01
CA GLN A 77 -19.84 -22.17 2.78
C GLN A 77 -19.52 -20.69 3.08
N GLU A 78 -18.34 -20.34 3.63
CA GLU A 78 -18.13 -19.05 4.30
C GLU A 78 -17.18 -18.03 3.62
N GLU A 79 -16.29 -18.45 2.71
CA GLU A 79 -15.29 -17.59 2.01
C GLU A 79 -15.78 -16.95 0.68
N TYR A 80 -16.99 -17.28 0.20
CA TYR A 80 -17.26 -17.38 -1.25
C TYR A 80 -18.17 -16.32 -1.92
N SER A 81 -18.48 -15.17 -1.30
CA SER A 81 -19.46 -14.24 -1.90
C SER A 81 -18.90 -12.94 -2.47
N ALA A 82 -17.80 -12.41 -1.94
CA ALA A 82 -17.17 -11.19 -2.45
C ALA A 82 -15.74 -11.41 -2.97
N LYS A 83 -14.94 -12.20 -2.23
CA LYS A 83 -13.52 -12.43 -2.54
C LYS A 83 -13.33 -13.15 -3.87
N ILE A 84 -13.93 -14.32 -4.05
CA ILE A 84 -13.74 -15.13 -5.26
C ILE A 84 -14.24 -14.45 -6.53
N PRO A 85 -15.43 -13.81 -6.54
CA PRO A 85 -15.83 -13.00 -7.68
C PRO A 85 -14.83 -11.88 -8.00
N ALA A 86 -14.23 -11.25 -6.99
CA ALA A 86 -13.20 -10.23 -7.21
C ALA A 86 -11.90 -10.84 -7.78
N LEU A 87 -11.43 -11.98 -7.28
CA LEU A 87 -10.25 -12.67 -7.82
C LEU A 87 -10.47 -13.09 -9.29
N ALA A 88 -11.64 -13.63 -9.60
CA ALA A 88 -12.00 -14.02 -10.96
C ALA A 88 -12.06 -12.82 -11.91
N LEU A 89 -12.66 -11.71 -11.45
CA LEU A 89 -12.69 -10.48 -12.24
C LEU A 89 -11.29 -9.93 -12.49
N LEU A 90 -10.40 -9.93 -11.50
CA LEU A 90 -9.01 -9.48 -11.67
C LEU A 90 -8.26 -10.30 -12.72
N ALA A 91 -8.42 -11.63 -12.70
CA ALA A 91 -7.85 -12.49 -13.73
C ALA A 91 -8.41 -12.15 -15.14
N ASN A 92 -9.72 -11.96 -15.26
CA ASN A 92 -10.37 -11.55 -16.51
C ASN A 92 -9.93 -10.17 -17.02
N LEU A 93 -9.50 -9.29 -16.12
CA LEU A 93 -8.92 -7.98 -16.43
C LEU A 93 -7.43 -8.03 -16.80
N GLY A 94 -6.83 -9.23 -16.84
CA GLY A 94 -5.44 -9.44 -17.27
C GLY A 94 -4.40 -9.43 -16.14
N PHE A 95 -4.83 -9.42 -14.86
CA PHE A 95 -3.90 -9.59 -13.76
C PHE A 95 -3.47 -11.06 -13.63
N THR A 96 -2.17 -11.27 -13.44
CA THR A 96 -1.62 -12.62 -13.18
C THR A 96 -1.75 -12.97 -11.69
N TYR A 97 -2.37 -14.11 -11.38
CA TYR A 97 -2.45 -14.59 -10.00
C TYR A 97 -1.08 -15.10 -9.50
N LEU A 98 -0.76 -14.74 -8.26
CA LEU A 98 0.33 -15.32 -7.48
C LEU A 98 -0.26 -15.94 -6.21
N SER A 99 0.08 -17.19 -5.95
CA SER A 99 -0.22 -17.80 -4.65
C SER A 99 0.49 -17.04 -3.51
N PRO A 100 -0.04 -17.07 -2.28
CA PRO A 100 0.61 -16.46 -1.12
C PRO A 100 2.07 -16.92 -0.94
N SER A 101 2.37 -18.18 -1.28
CA SER A 101 3.74 -18.74 -1.26
C SER A 101 4.65 -18.14 -2.32
N GLN A 102 4.19 -17.98 -3.56
CA GLN A 102 4.97 -17.35 -4.63
C GLN A 102 5.22 -15.87 -4.31
N ALA A 103 4.20 -15.16 -3.81
CA ALA A 103 4.36 -13.78 -3.37
C ALA A 103 5.35 -13.67 -2.21
N LEU A 104 5.34 -14.59 -1.24
CA LEU A 104 6.33 -14.62 -0.16
C LEU A 104 7.75 -14.89 -0.68
N GLU A 105 7.92 -15.83 -1.59
CA GLU A 105 9.22 -16.15 -2.21
C GLU A 105 9.79 -14.93 -2.94
N MET A 106 8.99 -14.25 -3.77
CA MET A 106 9.41 -13.05 -4.51
C MET A 106 9.71 -11.85 -3.60
N ARG A 107 9.11 -11.76 -2.41
CA ARG A 107 9.42 -10.73 -1.40
C ARG A 107 10.66 -11.09 -0.59
N GLY A 108 10.97 -12.38 -0.45
CA GLY A 108 12.07 -12.93 0.34
C GLY A 108 11.80 -12.99 1.85
N SER A 109 10.88 -12.19 2.38
CA SER A 109 10.45 -12.24 3.78
C SER A 109 9.07 -11.59 3.99
N LYS A 110 8.50 -11.74 5.19
CA LYS A 110 7.18 -11.15 5.53
C LYS A 110 7.26 -9.66 5.84
N GLU A 111 8.45 -9.15 6.15
CA GLU A 111 8.72 -7.74 6.45
C GLU A 111 8.76 -6.91 5.16
N ARG A 112 9.07 -7.53 4.02
CA ARG A 112 9.10 -6.87 2.71
C ARG A 112 7.75 -7.04 2.00
N VAL A 113 7.41 -6.06 1.17
CA VAL A 113 6.12 -6.01 0.45
C VAL A 113 6.28 -5.98 -1.07
N VAL A 114 7.45 -5.58 -1.58
CA VAL A 114 7.77 -5.48 -3.01
C VAL A 114 8.18 -6.85 -3.58
N LEU A 115 7.60 -7.23 -4.72
CA LEU A 115 8.02 -8.39 -5.51
C LEU A 115 9.32 -8.05 -6.23
N THR A 116 10.45 -8.28 -5.55
CA THR A 116 11.76 -7.76 -5.98
C THR A 116 12.19 -8.29 -7.35
N PRO A 117 12.00 -9.57 -7.71
CA PRO A 117 12.31 -10.08 -9.05
C PRO A 117 11.51 -9.39 -10.15
N VAL A 118 10.21 -9.15 -9.93
CA VAL A 118 9.31 -8.48 -10.89
C VAL A 118 9.75 -7.03 -11.08
N LEU A 119 9.94 -6.28 -9.99
CA LEU A 119 10.40 -4.89 -10.06
C LEU A 119 11.73 -4.76 -10.82
N ARG A 120 12.69 -5.65 -10.53
CA ARG A 120 13.97 -5.67 -11.22
C ARG A 120 13.79 -5.89 -12.73
N ALA A 121 12.99 -6.88 -13.11
CA ALA A 121 12.76 -7.22 -14.51
C ALA A 121 12.12 -6.04 -15.28
N GLU A 122 11.13 -5.37 -14.68
CA GLU A 122 10.47 -4.22 -15.30
C GLU A 122 11.40 -3.00 -15.42
N LEU A 123 12.19 -2.70 -14.39
CA LEU A 123 13.16 -1.60 -14.44
C LEU A 123 14.27 -1.85 -15.47
N ALA A 124 14.65 -3.11 -15.72
CA ALA A 124 15.63 -3.47 -16.75
C ALA A 124 15.12 -3.21 -18.19
N LYS A 125 13.80 -3.13 -18.39
CA LYS A 125 13.20 -2.73 -19.69
C LYS A 125 13.35 -1.23 -19.95
N ARG A 126 13.54 -0.41 -18.91
CA ARG A 126 13.59 1.05 -19.03
C ARG A 126 14.81 1.52 -19.81
N ARG A 127 14.65 2.64 -20.49
CA ARG A 127 15.64 3.27 -21.35
C ARG A 127 15.76 4.73 -21.02
N PHE A 128 16.95 5.29 -21.23
CA PHE A 128 17.19 6.72 -21.10
C PHE A 128 18.14 7.20 -22.20
N HIS A 129 18.03 8.48 -22.56
CA HIS A 129 18.87 9.08 -23.59
C HIS A 129 20.07 9.79 -22.96
N SER A 130 21.26 9.55 -23.50
CA SER A 130 22.49 10.26 -23.14
C SER A 130 23.35 10.43 -24.38
N ALA A 131 23.82 11.66 -24.62
CA ALA A 131 24.60 12.03 -25.81
C ALA A 131 23.94 11.62 -27.14
N GLY A 132 22.60 11.72 -27.23
CA GLY A 132 21.85 11.38 -28.44
C GLY A 132 21.67 9.88 -28.70
N VAL A 133 22.10 9.02 -27.78
CA VAL A 133 21.98 7.56 -27.88
C VAL A 133 21.11 7.05 -26.73
N GLU A 134 20.31 6.03 -27.01
CA GLU A 134 19.51 5.33 -26.00
C GLU A 134 20.37 4.30 -25.25
N HIS A 135 20.27 4.29 -23.92
CA HIS A 135 21.01 3.38 -23.04
C HIS A 135 20.07 2.61 -22.13
N ARG A 136 20.53 1.43 -21.71
CA ARG A 136 19.94 0.68 -20.59
C ARG A 136 20.60 1.12 -19.29
N LEU A 137 19.92 0.91 -18.17
CA LEU A 137 20.54 1.02 -16.86
C LEU A 137 21.64 -0.02 -16.70
N SER A 138 22.76 0.37 -16.07
CA SER A 138 23.75 -0.59 -15.62
C SER A 138 23.22 -1.45 -14.48
N GLU A 139 23.79 -2.63 -14.27
CA GLU A 139 23.44 -3.51 -13.15
C GLU A 139 23.62 -2.81 -11.78
N ALA A 140 24.61 -1.93 -11.67
CA ALA A 140 24.85 -1.16 -10.46
C ALA A 140 23.74 -0.14 -10.19
N ALA A 141 23.32 0.60 -11.22
CA ALA A 141 22.20 1.54 -11.12
C ALA A 141 20.89 0.81 -10.83
N LEU A 142 20.64 -0.31 -11.51
CA LEU A 142 19.46 -1.15 -11.28
C LEU A 142 19.41 -1.70 -9.84
N ASN A 143 20.53 -2.22 -9.33
CA ASN A 143 20.64 -2.69 -7.94
C ASN A 143 20.36 -1.57 -6.94
N LYS A 144 20.94 -0.39 -7.16
CA LYS A 144 20.71 0.78 -6.32
C LYS A 144 19.24 1.17 -6.30
N LEU A 145 18.62 1.25 -7.48
CA LEU A 145 17.23 1.66 -7.64
C LEU A 145 16.27 0.67 -6.96
N VAL A 146 16.46 -0.63 -7.17
CA VAL A 146 15.66 -1.68 -6.51
C VAL A 146 15.82 -1.65 -4.99
N ALA A 147 17.03 -1.42 -4.49
CA ALA A 147 17.27 -1.31 -3.05
C ALA A 147 16.61 -0.06 -2.45
N GLU A 148 16.70 1.08 -3.13
CA GLU A 148 16.09 2.36 -2.73
C GLU A 148 14.55 2.26 -2.68
N ILE A 149 13.93 1.76 -3.75
CA ILE A 149 12.48 1.58 -3.81
C ILE A 149 11.98 0.59 -2.76
N GLY A 150 12.76 -0.46 -2.49
CA GLY A 150 12.41 -1.49 -1.50
C GLY A 150 12.41 -1.01 -0.04
N GLN A 151 12.84 0.21 0.24
CA GLN A 151 13.00 0.77 1.58
C GLN A 151 12.24 2.11 1.69
N PRO A 152 10.92 2.09 1.94
CA PRO A 152 10.15 3.33 2.08
C PRO A 152 10.62 4.13 3.30
N ALA A 153 10.60 5.46 3.20
CA ALA A 153 11.08 6.40 4.23
C ALA A 153 10.12 6.51 5.45
N LEU A 154 9.76 5.38 6.06
CA LEU A 154 8.80 5.29 7.17
C LEU A 154 9.28 5.99 8.45
N ASN A 155 10.58 6.21 8.59
CA ASN A 155 11.17 6.99 9.68
C ASN A 155 10.66 8.43 9.72
N GLU A 156 10.11 8.95 8.62
CA GLU A 156 9.53 10.28 8.54
C GLU A 156 7.99 10.27 8.63
N GLY A 157 7.40 9.10 8.86
CA GLY A 157 5.97 8.88 8.96
C GLY A 157 5.34 8.31 7.69
N LEU A 158 4.21 7.61 7.88
CA LEU A 158 3.50 6.92 6.79
C LEU A 158 3.04 7.87 5.68
N GLN A 159 2.45 9.02 6.03
CA GLN A 159 1.94 9.96 5.03
C GLN A 159 3.05 10.50 4.12
N LEU A 160 4.20 10.87 4.69
CA LEU A 160 5.31 11.41 3.92
C LEU A 160 5.98 10.33 3.07
N ALA A 161 6.12 9.10 3.59
CA ALA A 161 6.62 7.97 2.83
C ALA A 161 5.73 7.68 1.61
N ASN A 162 4.41 7.68 1.79
CA ASN A 162 3.45 7.47 0.70
C ASN A 162 3.45 8.62 -0.31
N GLN A 163 3.45 9.88 0.14
CA GLN A 163 3.53 11.04 -0.75
C GLN A 163 4.79 10.97 -1.63
N ARG A 164 5.95 10.68 -1.04
CA ARG A 164 7.20 10.52 -1.80
C ARG A 164 7.08 9.41 -2.82
N PHE A 165 6.50 8.28 -2.45
CA PHE A 165 6.30 7.19 -3.40
C PHE A 165 5.32 7.58 -4.52
N SER A 166 4.24 8.31 -4.22
CA SER A 166 3.34 8.86 -5.25
C SER A 166 4.07 9.79 -6.22
N GLU A 167 4.94 10.66 -5.71
CA GLU A 167 5.79 11.53 -6.55
C GLU A 167 6.74 10.71 -7.43
N GLN A 168 7.33 9.63 -6.90
CA GLN A 168 8.19 8.72 -7.67
C GLN A 168 7.41 7.96 -8.76
N LEU A 169 6.15 7.59 -8.50
CA LEU A 169 5.29 6.96 -9.52
C LEU A 169 5.02 7.92 -10.68
N LEU A 170 4.77 9.21 -10.39
CA LEU A 170 4.42 10.22 -11.39
C LEU A 170 5.63 10.75 -12.15
N TYR A 171 6.72 11.05 -11.45
CA TYR A 171 7.86 11.77 -12.01
C TYR A 171 9.09 10.87 -12.23
N GLY A 172 9.05 9.63 -11.76
CA GLY A 172 10.17 8.72 -11.80
C GLY A 172 11.21 8.99 -10.70
N ILE A 173 12.29 8.21 -10.72
CA ILE A 173 13.38 8.28 -9.76
C ILE A 173 14.68 8.59 -10.48
N GLY A 174 15.40 9.61 -10.01
CA GLY A 174 16.74 9.93 -10.49
C GLY A 174 17.76 8.92 -9.96
N VAL A 175 18.49 8.25 -10.85
CA VAL A 175 19.52 7.28 -10.48
C VAL A 175 20.86 7.69 -11.10
N SER A 176 21.93 7.72 -10.29
CA SER A 176 23.27 7.93 -10.83
C SER A 176 23.76 6.67 -11.54
N ASP A 177 24.23 6.84 -12.77
CA ASP A 177 24.83 5.79 -13.60
C ASP A 177 26.08 6.32 -14.34
N PHE A 178 26.79 5.46 -15.06
CA PHE A 178 27.96 5.82 -15.86
C PHE A 178 27.85 5.32 -17.29
N VAL A 179 28.01 6.23 -18.26
CA VAL A 179 28.04 5.91 -19.69
C VAL A 179 29.38 6.36 -20.25
N ALA A 180 30.15 5.41 -20.81
CA ALA A 180 31.49 5.65 -21.34
C ALA A 180 32.42 6.42 -20.37
N GLY A 181 32.35 6.10 -19.07
CA GLY A 181 33.15 6.72 -18.02
C GLY A 181 32.62 8.07 -17.48
N ASN A 182 31.58 8.63 -18.10
CA ASN A 182 30.95 9.87 -17.66
C ASN A 182 29.75 9.59 -16.74
N LYS A 183 29.66 10.32 -15.62
CA LYS A 183 28.51 10.22 -14.71
C LYS A 183 27.28 10.84 -15.36
N VAL A 184 26.18 10.09 -15.36
CA VAL A 184 24.85 10.54 -15.78
C VAL A 184 23.86 10.36 -14.63
N ASN A 185 22.75 11.09 -14.65
CA ASN A 185 21.68 10.93 -13.66
C ASN A 185 20.31 10.85 -14.35
N PRO A 186 20.02 9.78 -15.10
CA PRO A 186 18.71 9.61 -15.73
C PRO A 186 17.59 9.53 -14.69
N THR A 187 16.43 10.04 -15.06
CA THR A 187 15.17 9.83 -14.35
C THR A 187 14.44 8.64 -14.95
N ILE A 188 14.12 7.66 -14.12
CA ILE A 188 13.54 6.38 -14.55
C ILE A 188 12.10 6.29 -14.06
N ALA A 189 11.17 6.12 -14.99
CA ALA A 189 9.77 5.90 -14.66
C ALA A 189 9.56 4.51 -14.03
N LEU A 190 8.78 4.45 -12.94
CA LEU A 190 8.38 3.19 -12.31
C LEU A 190 7.24 2.50 -13.06
N ILE A 191 6.37 3.30 -13.66
CA ILE A 191 5.20 2.88 -14.45
C ILE A 191 5.38 3.44 -15.86
N ASP A 192 5.06 2.63 -16.86
CA ASP A 192 4.87 3.13 -18.21
C ASP A 192 3.47 3.73 -18.32
N TRP A 193 3.37 5.05 -18.20
CA TRP A 193 2.11 5.76 -18.36
C TRP A 193 1.73 6.00 -19.83
N THR A 194 2.66 5.74 -20.77
CA THR A 194 2.43 5.93 -22.19
C THR A 194 1.92 4.68 -22.89
N ASP A 195 2.35 3.52 -22.42
CA ASP A 195 1.92 2.21 -22.89
C ASP A 195 1.65 1.30 -21.69
N LEU A 196 0.36 1.13 -21.35
CA LEU A 196 -0.03 0.36 -20.16
C LEU A 196 0.32 -1.13 -20.30
N ASP A 197 0.37 -1.67 -21.52
CA ASP A 197 0.71 -3.07 -21.80
C ASP A 197 2.19 -3.37 -21.54
N ASN A 198 3.03 -2.33 -21.44
CA ASN A 198 4.43 -2.44 -21.05
C ASN A 198 4.64 -2.51 -19.52
N ASN A 199 3.56 -2.71 -18.74
CA ASN A 199 3.62 -2.96 -17.31
C ASN A 199 3.18 -4.40 -16.98
N SER A 200 3.69 -4.92 -15.86
CA SER A 200 3.30 -6.22 -15.34
C SER A 200 2.29 -6.09 -14.20
N PHE A 201 1.15 -6.75 -14.32
CA PHE A 201 0.05 -6.72 -13.36
C PHE A 201 -0.07 -8.06 -12.63
N HIS A 202 -0.02 -8.04 -11.30
CA HIS A 202 -0.18 -9.24 -10.50
C HIS A 202 -1.14 -9.01 -9.34
N PHE A 203 -1.75 -10.08 -8.84
CA PHE A 203 -2.48 -10.03 -7.57
C PHE A 203 -2.19 -11.29 -6.76
N THR A 204 -2.32 -11.15 -5.44
CA THR A 204 -2.25 -12.28 -4.49
C THR A 204 -3.39 -12.12 -3.51
N GLU A 205 -3.91 -13.24 -3.04
CA GLU A 205 -4.80 -13.26 -1.89
C GLU A 205 -4.00 -13.47 -0.60
N GLU A 206 -4.64 -13.20 0.54
CA GLU A 206 -4.17 -13.55 1.89
C GLU A 206 -2.69 -13.24 2.14
N LEU A 207 -2.28 -12.02 1.80
CA LEU A 207 -0.87 -11.64 1.87
C LEU A 207 -0.42 -11.48 3.32
N GLY A 208 0.23 -12.49 3.90
CA GLY A 208 0.85 -12.36 5.22
C GLY A 208 1.96 -11.32 5.24
N VAL A 209 1.77 -10.23 5.99
CA VAL A 209 2.76 -9.15 6.19
C VAL A 209 3.07 -9.05 7.69
N GLY A 210 4.36 -9.15 8.04
CA GLY A 210 4.84 -9.07 9.42
C GLY A 210 4.64 -7.69 10.00
N CYS A 211 4.16 -7.60 11.25
CA CYS A 211 3.97 -6.31 11.91
C CYS A 211 5.32 -5.65 12.21
N ALA A 212 5.42 -4.32 12.07
CA ALA A 212 6.61 -3.51 12.33
C ALA A 212 7.03 -3.53 13.81
N SER A 213 6.11 -3.87 14.72
CA SER A 213 6.43 -4.22 16.11
C SER A 213 7.27 -5.49 16.27
N GLY A 214 7.40 -6.30 15.21
CA GLY A 214 8.03 -7.62 15.23
C GLY A 214 7.12 -8.73 15.78
N ILE A 215 5.88 -8.40 16.19
CA ILE A 215 4.95 -9.35 16.82
C ILE A 215 3.74 -9.58 15.93
N GLY A 216 3.62 -10.80 15.42
CA GLY A 216 2.48 -11.21 14.61
C GLY A 216 2.53 -10.67 13.17
N GLN A 217 1.38 -10.78 12.51
CA GLN A 217 1.21 -10.37 11.12
C GLN A 217 -0.21 -9.86 10.89
N ARG A 218 -0.40 -9.13 9.80
CA ARG A 218 -1.72 -8.84 9.20
C ARG A 218 -1.81 -9.52 7.85
N ILE A 219 -3.02 -9.92 7.49
CA ILE A 219 -3.31 -10.69 6.28
C ILE A 219 -4.42 -9.94 5.55
N PRO A 220 -4.09 -8.97 4.68
CA PRO A 220 -5.07 -8.37 3.79
C PRO A 220 -5.62 -9.41 2.80
N ASP A 221 -6.90 -9.31 2.47
CA ASP A 221 -7.58 -10.32 1.65
C ASP A 221 -7.04 -10.38 0.23
N ILE A 222 -6.79 -9.23 -0.40
CA ILE A 222 -6.23 -9.13 -1.76
C ILE A 222 -5.26 -7.95 -1.86
N VAL A 223 -4.10 -8.16 -2.48
CA VAL A 223 -3.13 -7.10 -2.81
C VAL A 223 -2.82 -7.13 -4.30
N LEU A 224 -2.91 -5.96 -4.94
CA LEU A 224 -2.64 -5.76 -6.36
C LEU A 224 -1.28 -5.10 -6.54
N TYR A 225 -0.54 -5.62 -7.50
CA TYR A 225 0.80 -5.23 -7.84
C TYR A 225 0.88 -4.68 -9.26
N VAL A 226 1.60 -3.59 -9.44
CA VAL A 226 2.04 -3.10 -10.76
C VAL A 226 3.56 -3.02 -10.75
N ASN A 227 4.21 -3.68 -11.70
CA ASN A 227 5.68 -3.78 -11.77
C ASN A 227 6.32 -4.24 -10.45
N GLY A 228 5.63 -5.12 -9.71
CA GLY A 228 6.08 -5.63 -8.41
C GLY A 228 5.87 -4.69 -7.22
N LEU A 229 5.23 -3.53 -7.41
CA LEU A 229 4.90 -2.55 -6.37
C LEU A 229 3.45 -2.75 -5.89
N PRO A 230 3.18 -2.88 -4.58
CA PRO A 230 1.83 -3.16 -4.05
C PRO A 230 0.97 -1.88 -4.00
N LEU A 231 0.30 -1.56 -5.11
CA LEU A 231 -0.38 -0.28 -5.30
C LEU A 231 -1.83 -0.26 -4.78
N ALA A 232 -2.49 -1.40 -4.65
CA ALA A 232 -3.84 -1.44 -4.07
C ALA A 232 -4.06 -2.61 -3.10
N VAL A 233 -4.90 -2.36 -2.10
CA VAL A 233 -5.27 -3.34 -1.07
C VAL A 233 -6.79 -3.41 -0.99
N ILE A 234 -7.34 -4.62 -1.06
CA ILE A 234 -8.77 -4.89 -1.00
C ILE A 234 -9.06 -5.77 0.20
N GLU A 235 -10.04 -5.34 1.01
CA GLU A 235 -10.65 -6.13 2.07
C GLU A 235 -12.04 -6.58 1.60
N ALA A 236 -12.28 -7.89 1.56
CA ALA A 236 -13.51 -8.50 1.10
C ALA A 236 -14.32 -9.00 2.29
N LYS A 237 -15.48 -8.39 2.52
CA LYS A 237 -16.44 -8.81 3.55
C LYS A 237 -17.58 -9.59 2.93
N ARG A 238 -18.26 -10.37 3.77
CA ARG A 238 -19.46 -11.12 3.34
C ARG A 238 -20.60 -10.13 3.08
N PRO A 239 -21.46 -10.34 2.08
CA PRO A 239 -22.78 -9.72 2.02
C PRO A 239 -23.63 -10.39 3.09
N ASP A 240 -23.88 -9.68 4.18
CA ASP A 240 -24.94 -10.03 5.11
C ASP A 240 -26.10 -9.05 4.92
N ALA A 241 -27.25 -9.56 4.51
CA ALA A 241 -28.46 -8.77 4.29
C ALA A 241 -28.92 -8.01 5.54
N SER A 242 -28.49 -8.44 6.74
CA SER A 242 -28.83 -7.82 8.01
C SER A 242 -27.82 -6.76 8.47
N TYR A 243 -26.57 -6.81 7.96
CA TYR A 243 -25.44 -6.05 8.52
C TYR A 243 -24.51 -5.39 7.49
N GLY A 244 -24.85 -5.36 6.19
CA GLY A 244 -23.94 -4.89 5.12
C GLY A 244 -23.19 -3.57 5.41
N LYS A 245 -23.89 -2.52 5.87
CA LYS A 245 -23.24 -1.24 6.25
C LYS A 245 -22.24 -1.38 7.40
N GLU A 246 -22.50 -2.28 8.35
CA GLU A 246 -21.62 -2.53 9.49
C GLU A 246 -20.37 -3.31 9.06
N LEU A 247 -20.50 -4.23 8.11
CA LEU A 247 -19.37 -5.02 7.60
C LEU A 247 -18.38 -4.15 6.82
N ILE A 248 -18.85 -3.23 5.96
CA ILE A 248 -17.97 -2.27 5.28
C ILE A 248 -17.21 -1.41 6.31
N LYS A 249 -17.89 -0.92 7.35
CA LYS A 249 -17.23 -0.15 8.42
C LYS A 249 -16.17 -0.96 9.16
N GLN A 250 -16.43 -2.24 9.44
CA GLN A 250 -15.44 -3.13 10.03
C GLN A 250 -14.21 -3.31 9.12
N GLY A 251 -14.42 -3.47 7.81
CA GLY A 251 -13.32 -3.52 6.83
C GLY A 251 -12.51 -2.23 6.79
N ILE A 252 -13.17 -1.07 6.83
CA ILE A 252 -12.49 0.23 6.89
C ILE A 252 -11.69 0.37 8.19
N SER A 253 -12.27 -0.02 9.32
CA SER A 253 -11.60 -0.04 10.63
C SER A 253 -10.37 -0.96 10.63
N GLN A 254 -10.46 -2.11 9.96
CA GLN A 254 -9.31 -3.00 9.73
C GLN A 254 -8.22 -2.34 8.88
N MET A 255 -8.60 -1.69 7.78
CA MET A 255 -7.66 -0.96 6.93
C MET A 255 -6.94 0.18 7.68
N LEU A 256 -7.67 0.92 8.51
CA LEU A 256 -7.13 2.00 9.34
C LEU A 256 -6.22 1.50 10.46
N ARG A 257 -6.57 0.38 11.09
CA ARG A 257 -5.71 -0.26 12.09
C ARG A 257 -4.40 -0.72 11.47
N ASN A 258 -4.46 -1.39 10.32
CA ASN A 258 -3.28 -1.97 9.68
C ASN A 258 -2.22 -0.90 9.27
N GLN A 259 -2.63 0.37 9.15
CA GLN A 259 -1.75 1.51 8.86
C GLN A 259 -0.95 2.04 10.07
N ARG A 260 -1.25 1.60 11.30
CA ARG A 260 -0.56 2.09 12.50
C ARG A 260 0.92 1.72 12.49
N ALA A 261 1.73 2.51 13.20
CA ALA A 261 3.19 2.38 13.20
C ALA A 261 3.70 1.01 13.71
N ASP A 262 2.93 0.33 14.57
CA ASP A 262 3.23 -0.99 15.13
C ASP A 262 2.66 -2.15 14.31
N GLU A 263 1.90 -1.85 13.27
CA GLU A 263 1.16 -2.78 12.41
C GLU A 263 1.90 -3.02 11.09
N ILE A 264 1.31 -2.81 9.92
CA ILE A 264 1.97 -3.05 8.63
C ILE A 264 2.11 -1.79 7.76
N PRO A 265 2.61 -0.66 8.31
CA PRO A 265 2.67 0.61 7.59
C PRO A 265 3.54 0.53 6.33
N GLN A 266 4.47 -0.42 6.26
CA GLN A 266 5.31 -0.68 5.08
C GLN A 266 4.54 -1.12 3.85
N LEU A 267 3.37 -1.75 3.99
CA LEU A 267 2.50 -2.03 2.85
C LEU A 267 1.87 -0.72 2.35
N PHE A 268 1.32 0.06 3.28
CA PHE A 268 0.61 1.30 3.01
C PHE A 268 1.51 2.45 2.56
N ALA A 269 2.82 2.36 2.81
CA ALA A 269 3.79 3.29 2.21
C ALA A 269 3.76 3.24 0.68
N PHE A 270 3.36 2.11 0.09
CA PHE A 270 3.22 1.97 -1.37
C PHE A 270 1.77 2.09 -1.85
N SER A 271 0.80 1.67 -1.04
CA SER A 271 -0.60 1.60 -1.47
C SER A 271 -1.19 2.97 -1.82
N GLN A 272 -1.66 3.11 -3.05
CA GLN A 272 -2.31 4.31 -3.59
C GLN A 272 -3.84 4.24 -3.51
N LEU A 273 -4.40 3.03 -3.48
CA LEU A 273 -5.85 2.81 -3.43
C LEU A 273 -6.21 1.71 -2.43
N LEU A 274 -7.16 2.01 -1.56
CA LEU A 274 -7.69 1.08 -0.56
C LEU A 274 -9.16 0.83 -0.85
N LEU A 275 -9.57 -0.44 -0.91
CA LEU A 275 -10.96 -0.82 -1.14
C LEU A 275 -11.48 -1.73 -0.04
N VAL A 276 -12.76 -1.59 0.26
CA VAL A 276 -13.53 -2.54 1.07
C VAL A 276 -14.77 -2.90 0.27
N ILE A 277 -14.99 -4.19 0.02
CA ILE A 277 -16.10 -4.70 -0.80
C ILE A 277 -16.94 -5.70 0.00
N ASP A 278 -18.24 -5.78 -0.26
CA ASP A 278 -19.14 -6.78 0.36
C ASP A 278 -19.85 -7.69 -0.65
N GLY A 279 -19.44 -7.66 -1.92
CA GLY A 279 -20.04 -8.41 -3.03
C GLY A 279 -21.23 -7.73 -3.71
N SER A 280 -21.81 -6.69 -3.07
CA SER A 280 -22.88 -5.86 -3.65
C SER A 280 -22.48 -4.39 -3.79
N SER A 281 -21.62 -3.92 -2.90
CA SER A 281 -21.15 -2.55 -2.82
C SER A 281 -19.68 -2.51 -2.48
N GLY A 282 -19.05 -1.38 -2.80
CA GLY A 282 -17.65 -1.12 -2.48
C GLY A 282 -17.49 0.30 -1.95
N ARG A 283 -16.53 0.47 -1.03
CA ARG A 283 -16.02 1.79 -0.65
C ARG A 283 -14.53 1.86 -0.87
N TYR A 284 -14.04 3.05 -1.17
CA TYR A 284 -12.63 3.30 -1.37
C TYR A 284 -12.15 4.56 -0.67
N GLY A 285 -10.84 4.62 -0.48
CA GLY A 285 -10.11 5.76 0.06
C GLY A 285 -8.61 5.60 -0.19
N THR A 286 -7.85 6.56 0.30
CA THR A 286 -6.38 6.49 0.34
C THR A 286 -5.91 6.34 1.79
N ILE A 287 -4.61 6.18 1.99
CA ILE A 287 -4.03 6.12 3.33
C ILE A 287 -4.44 7.33 4.19
N GLY A 288 -4.63 7.12 5.49
CA GLY A 288 -5.04 8.15 6.44
C GLY A 288 -6.47 8.69 6.26
N THR A 289 -7.21 8.29 5.22
CA THR A 289 -8.60 8.72 5.02
C THR A 289 -9.49 8.16 6.12
N THR A 290 -9.99 9.01 7.02
CA THR A 290 -10.90 8.59 8.09
C THR A 290 -12.21 8.02 7.54
N GLU A 291 -12.82 7.08 8.26
CA GLU A 291 -14.03 6.33 7.82
C GLU A 291 -15.11 7.20 7.16
N LYS A 292 -15.42 8.36 7.74
CA LYS A 292 -16.46 9.28 7.23
C LYS A 292 -16.21 9.81 5.81
N PHE A 293 -14.97 9.77 5.33
CA PHE A 293 -14.55 10.26 4.01
C PHE A 293 -14.31 9.15 3.00
N TRP A 294 -14.55 7.88 3.36
CA TRP A 294 -14.53 6.80 2.39
C TRP A 294 -15.72 6.91 1.45
N ALA A 295 -15.43 7.04 0.15
CA ALA A 295 -16.42 7.21 -0.89
C ALA A 295 -17.01 5.86 -1.33
N ALA A 296 -18.26 5.87 -1.80
CA ALA A 296 -18.83 4.69 -2.45
C ALA A 296 -18.21 4.56 -3.86
N TRP A 297 -17.79 3.35 -4.22
CA TRP A 297 -17.38 3.06 -5.59
C TRP A 297 -18.61 3.08 -6.51
N ARG A 298 -18.50 3.80 -7.63
CA ARG A 298 -19.51 3.83 -8.69
C ARG A 298 -18.80 3.64 -10.01
N GLU A 299 -19.27 2.67 -10.78
CA GLU A 299 -18.78 2.44 -12.14
C GLU A 299 -19.53 3.38 -13.08
N GLU A 300 -18.80 4.22 -13.80
CA GLU A 300 -19.38 5.26 -14.66
C GLU A 300 -19.02 5.05 -16.14
N GLU A 301 -17.90 4.38 -16.44
CA GLU A 301 -17.36 4.29 -17.80
C GLU A 301 -17.72 2.97 -18.50
N ILE A 302 -18.02 1.91 -17.74
CA ILE A 302 -18.37 0.60 -18.28
C ILE A 302 -19.90 0.47 -18.43
N GLY A 303 -20.37 0.40 -19.68
CA GLY A 303 -21.79 0.17 -19.98
C GLY A 303 -22.29 -1.20 -19.49
N GLU A 304 -23.60 -1.33 -19.25
CA GLU A 304 -24.19 -2.53 -18.62
C GLU A 304 -23.85 -3.85 -19.35
N VAL A 305 -23.78 -3.83 -20.69
CA VAL A 305 -23.44 -5.00 -21.49
C VAL A 305 -21.99 -5.45 -21.24
N ALA A 306 -21.04 -4.53 -21.38
CA ALA A 306 -19.62 -4.80 -21.13
C ALA A 306 -19.38 -5.23 -19.67
N PHE A 307 -20.09 -4.62 -18.73
CA PHE A 307 -20.05 -5.00 -17.32
C PHE A 307 -20.54 -6.44 -17.12
N ALA A 308 -21.67 -6.81 -17.73
CA ALA A 308 -22.22 -8.16 -17.64
C ALA A 308 -21.30 -9.20 -18.31
N GLU A 309 -20.68 -8.87 -19.44
CA GLU A 309 -19.70 -9.74 -20.10
C GLU A 309 -18.47 -9.97 -19.22
N LEU A 310 -17.87 -8.91 -18.67
CA LEU A 310 -16.71 -9.03 -17.77
C LEU A 310 -17.00 -9.85 -16.52
N LYS A 311 -18.16 -9.61 -15.89
CA LYS A 311 -18.58 -10.30 -14.66
C LYS A 311 -18.82 -11.79 -14.88
N ASN A 312 -19.38 -12.16 -16.03
CA ASN A 312 -19.79 -13.53 -16.32
C ASN A 312 -18.78 -14.28 -17.22
N ARG A 313 -17.67 -13.64 -17.60
CA ARG A 313 -16.61 -14.29 -18.36
C ARG A 313 -16.02 -15.44 -17.55
N PRO A 314 -16.06 -16.68 -18.06
CA PRO A 314 -15.44 -17.81 -17.38
C PRO A 314 -13.92 -17.62 -17.35
N LEU A 315 -13.29 -18.13 -16.29
CA LEU A 315 -11.83 -18.21 -16.23
C LEU A 315 -11.34 -19.23 -17.25
N ASP A 316 -10.23 -18.90 -17.90
CA ASP A 316 -9.50 -19.87 -18.71
C ASP A 316 -9.00 -21.01 -17.80
N ALA A 317 -8.92 -22.23 -18.32
CA ALA A 317 -8.66 -23.43 -17.52
C ALA A 317 -7.18 -23.62 -17.10
N GLU A 318 -6.32 -22.63 -17.37
CA GLU A 318 -4.86 -22.70 -17.17
C GLU A 318 -4.39 -22.04 -15.87
#